data_AF-A0A838SBT7-F1
#
_entry.id   AF-A0A838SBT7-F1
#
_cell.length_a   1.000
_cell.length_b   1.000
_cell.length_c   1.000
_cell.angle_alpha   90.00
_cell.angle_beta   90.00
_cell.angle_gamma   90.00
#
_symmetry.space_group_name_H-M   'P 1'
#
loop_
_entity.id
_entity.type
_entity.pdbx_description
1 polymer ?
#
loop_
_entity_poly.entity_id
_entity_poly.type
_entity_poly.pdbx_seq_one_letter_code
_entity_poly.pdbx_strand_id
1 'polypeptide(L)'
;MSHNHLDTLTELTTLNYHLEQLEYYLTVGQTPLRVGGFKDTIQFPTIMDEALAPHQCELDRMGVHVCREYHIVADGILEVSKLLRILVNLIRNAINGMREINVRTHRLTLYVFPCPDREGFVLASR
;
A
#
# COMPACT_ATOMS: atom_id res chain seq x y z
N MET A 1 0.66 -0.49 -36.72
CA MET A 1 1.01 -1.83 -36.19
C MET A 1 1.78 -1.67 -34.87
N SER A 2 1.15 -1.08 -33.84
CA SER A 2 1.82 -0.77 -32.56
C SER A 2 0.88 -0.81 -31.34
N HIS A 3 -0.37 -1.28 -31.52
CA HIS A 3 -1.36 -1.36 -30.43
C HIS A 3 -1.25 -2.69 -29.65
N ASN A 4 -0.89 -3.79 -30.31
CA ASN A 4 -0.84 -5.12 -29.67
C ASN A 4 0.22 -5.25 -28.55
N HIS A 5 1.34 -4.54 -28.60
CA HIS A 5 2.44 -4.78 -27.66
C HIS A 5 2.15 -4.20 -26.26
N LEU A 6 1.45 -3.07 -26.20
CA LEU A 6 1.00 -2.45 -24.95
C LEU A 6 -0.11 -3.27 -24.29
N ASP A 7 -1.05 -3.80 -25.08
CA ASP A 7 -2.10 -4.70 -24.58
C ASP A 7 -1.49 -5.99 -24.03
N THR A 8 -0.51 -6.57 -24.73
CA THR A 8 0.21 -7.79 -24.28
C THR A 8 0.97 -7.53 -22.97
N LEU A 9 1.59 -6.36 -22.81
CA LEU A 9 2.31 -6.01 -21.56
C LEU A 9 1.35 -5.80 -20.39
N THR A 10 0.19 -5.19 -20.64
CA THR A 10 -0.85 -4.94 -19.63
C THR A 10 -1.47 -6.26 -19.17
N GLU A 11 -1.71 -7.18 -20.11
CA GLU A 11 -2.21 -8.52 -19.85
C GLU A 11 -1.17 -9.36 -19.08
N LEU A 12 0.12 -9.26 -19.41
CA LEU A 12 1.20 -9.90 -18.66
C LEU A 12 1.35 -9.34 -17.24
N THR A 13 1.21 -8.02 -17.03
CA THR A 13 1.24 -7.43 -15.68
C THR A 13 0.03 -7.82 -14.84
N THR A 14 -1.13 -7.94 -15.47
CA THR A 14 -2.37 -8.37 -14.80
C THR A 14 -2.28 -9.86 -14.45
N LEU A 15 -1.73 -10.68 -15.34
CA LEU A 15 -1.46 -12.09 -15.09
C LEU A 15 -0.43 -12.29 -13.98
N ASN A 16 0.64 -11.47 -13.95
CA ASN A 16 1.64 -11.52 -12.87
C ASN A 16 1.03 -11.10 -11.52
N TYR A 17 0.18 -10.07 -11.52
CA TYR A 17 -0.61 -9.69 -10.34
C TYR A 17 -1.49 -10.85 -9.86
N HIS A 18 -2.13 -11.60 -10.75
CA HIS A 18 -2.92 -12.78 -10.37
C HIS A 18 -2.06 -13.96 -9.89
N LEU A 19 -0.86 -14.15 -10.44
CA LEU A 19 0.08 -15.19 -10.02
C LEU A 19 0.68 -14.90 -8.63
N GLU A 20 1.05 -13.65 -8.34
CA GLU A 20 1.48 -13.21 -6.99
C GLU A 20 0.34 -13.40 -5.97
N GLN A 21 -0.91 -13.14 -6.37
CA GLN A 21 -2.08 -13.39 -5.52
C GLN A 21 -2.31 -14.89 -5.28
N LEU A 22 -2.11 -15.74 -6.29
CA LEU A 22 -2.23 -17.19 -6.17
C LEU A 22 -1.12 -17.81 -5.31
N GLU A 23 0.13 -17.38 -5.46
CA GLU A 23 1.23 -17.79 -4.56
C GLU A 23 0.91 -17.42 -3.11
N TYR A 24 0.36 -16.23 -2.86
CA TYR A 24 -0.12 -15.83 -1.54
C TYR A 24 -1.23 -16.75 -1.02
N TYR A 25 -2.24 -17.09 -1.83
CA TYR A 25 -3.32 -18.00 -1.38
C TYR A 25 -2.85 -19.45 -1.17
N LEU A 26 -1.86 -19.92 -1.94
CA LEU A 26 -1.32 -21.27 -1.82
C LEU A 26 -0.33 -21.42 -0.65
N THR A 27 0.39 -20.35 -0.28
CA THR A 27 1.28 -20.34 0.90
C THR A 27 0.55 -20.11 2.22
N VAL A 28 -0.60 -19.44 2.20
CA VAL A 28 -1.50 -19.28 3.37
C VAL A 28 -2.06 -20.63 3.89
N GLY A 29 -1.95 -21.70 3.10
CA GLY A 29 -2.44 -23.04 3.46
C GLY A 29 -1.45 -24.01 4.12
N GLN A 30 -0.14 -23.73 4.19
CA GLN A 30 0.85 -24.74 4.60
C GLN A 30 1.85 -24.32 5.70
N THR A 31 1.58 -23.29 6.50
CA THR A 31 2.34 -23.08 7.74
C THR A 31 1.51 -23.47 8.96
N PRO A 32 1.79 -24.63 9.60
CA PRO A 32 1.11 -25.03 10.81
C PRO A 32 1.72 -24.31 12.01
N LEU A 33 1.26 -23.10 12.38
CA LEU A 33 1.26 -22.68 13.80
C LEU A 33 0.41 -21.42 14.07
N ARG A 34 -0.62 -21.63 14.90
CA ARG A 34 -1.32 -20.70 15.81
C ARG A 34 -2.29 -19.67 15.20
N VAL A 35 -3.56 -20.06 15.29
CA VAL A 35 -4.75 -19.19 15.39
C VAL A 35 -4.50 -18.10 16.45
N GLY A 36 -4.29 -16.85 16.01
CA GLY A 36 -4.06 -15.70 16.88
C GLY A 36 -3.20 -14.63 16.21
N GLY A 37 -3.80 -13.82 15.32
CA GLY A 37 -3.12 -12.69 14.69
C GLY A 37 -2.66 -11.68 15.73
N PHE A 38 -1.35 -11.46 15.82
CA PHE A 38 -0.76 -10.52 16.76
C PHE A 38 -1.18 -9.10 16.36
N LYS A 39 -1.83 -8.38 17.28
CA LYS A 39 -2.13 -6.96 17.11
C LYS A 39 -1.02 -6.17 17.79
N ASP A 40 -0.25 -5.44 16.99
CA ASP A 40 0.83 -4.59 17.49
C ASP A 40 0.31 -3.18 17.73
N THR A 41 0.92 -2.49 18.70
CA THR A 41 0.76 -1.04 18.86
C THR A 41 1.58 -0.37 17.76
N ILE A 42 0.94 0.43 16.92
CA ILE A 42 1.59 1.02 15.75
C ILE A 42 1.56 2.55 15.78
N GLN A 43 2.61 3.12 15.19
CA GLN A 43 2.67 4.51 14.77
C GLN A 43 2.29 4.57 13.28
N PHE A 44 1.11 5.09 12.97
CA PHE A 44 0.63 5.16 11.58
C PHE A 44 1.60 5.85 10.61
N PRO A 45 2.29 6.95 10.97
CA PRO A 45 3.29 7.56 10.11
C PRO A 45 4.42 6.59 9.71
N THR A 46 4.91 5.79 10.67
CA THR A 46 5.98 4.82 10.44
C THR A 46 5.55 3.75 9.43
N ILE A 47 4.34 3.21 9.57
CA ILE A 47 3.84 2.19 8.63
C ILE A 47 3.60 2.78 7.23
N MET A 48 3.20 4.04 7.13
CA MET A 48 3.06 4.74 5.84
C MET A 48 4.42 4.90 5.14
N ASP A 49 5.47 5.25 5.88
CA ASP A 49 6.83 5.33 5.34
C ASP A 49 7.39 3.96 4.95
N GLU A 50 7.14 2.93 5.77
CA GLU A 50 7.51 1.54 5.45
C GLU A 50 6.83 1.04 4.16
N ALA A 51 5.55 1.39 3.95
CA ALA A 51 4.83 1.04 2.74
C ALA A 51 5.34 1.79 1.50
N LEU A 52 5.86 3.00 1.69
CA LEU A 52 6.38 3.85 0.61
C LEU A 52 7.81 3.46 0.19
N ALA A 53 8.63 2.99 1.12
CA ALA A 53 10.05 2.72 0.90
C ALA A 53 10.35 1.84 -0.33
N PRO A 54 9.62 0.74 -0.61
CA PRO A 54 9.86 -0.09 -1.80
C PRO A 54 9.65 0.64 -3.13
N HIS A 55 8.87 1.72 -3.13
CA HIS A 55 8.48 2.46 -4.32
C HIS A 55 9.31 3.74 -4.55
N GLN A 56 10.18 4.12 -3.61
CA GLN A 56 10.90 5.41 -3.66
C GLN A 56 11.74 5.54 -4.93
N CYS A 57 12.54 4.52 -5.29
CA CYS A 57 13.34 4.53 -6.51
C CYS A 57 12.51 4.63 -7.81
N GLU A 58 11.27 4.14 -7.80
CA GLU A 58 10.36 4.23 -8.94
C GLU A 58 9.73 5.62 -9.05
N LEU A 59 9.28 6.16 -7.91
CA LEU A 59 8.72 7.51 -7.79
C LEU A 59 9.74 8.58 -8.19
N ASP A 60 10.99 8.44 -7.74
CA ASP A 60 12.09 9.36 -8.09
C ASP A 60 12.37 9.35 -9.59
N ARG A 61 12.43 8.16 -10.21
CA ARG A 61 12.62 8.02 -11.67
C ARG A 61 11.47 8.62 -12.48
N MET A 62 10.25 8.55 -11.96
CA MET A 62 9.07 9.14 -12.58
C MET A 62 8.94 10.65 -12.32
N GLY A 63 9.83 11.23 -11.51
CA GLY A 63 9.75 12.64 -11.11
C GLY A 63 8.50 12.97 -10.30
N VAL A 64 7.95 11.99 -9.58
CA VAL A 64 6.75 12.17 -8.75
C VAL A 64 7.12 12.95 -7.50
N HIS A 65 6.41 14.05 -7.24
CA HIS A 65 6.56 14.76 -5.99
C HIS A 65 5.78 14.06 -4.87
N VAL A 66 6.51 13.48 -3.90
CA VAL A 66 5.88 12.80 -2.76
C VAL A 66 5.74 13.77 -1.59
N CYS A 67 4.50 14.05 -1.19
CA CYS A 67 4.17 14.87 -0.03
C CYS A 67 3.70 13.99 1.11
N ARG A 68 4.29 14.16 2.30
CA ARG A 68 3.90 13.46 3.53
C ARG A 68 3.27 14.48 4.46
N GLU A 69 1.98 14.33 4.71
CA GLU A 69 1.18 15.22 5.56
C GLU A 69 0.64 14.40 6.75
N TYR A 70 1.56 14.13 7.68
CA TYR A 70 1.29 13.30 8.85
C TYR A 70 0.95 14.15 10.07
N HIS A 71 -0.27 13.99 10.57
CA HIS A 71 -0.71 14.61 11.81
C HIS A 71 -0.44 13.69 12.99
N ILE A 72 -0.34 14.28 14.19
CA ILE A 72 -0.28 13.52 15.43
C ILE A 72 -1.61 12.79 15.61
N VAL A 73 -1.52 11.46 15.64
CA VAL A 73 -2.65 10.56 15.87
C VAL A 73 -2.31 9.63 17.01
N ALA A 74 -3.33 9.14 17.71
CA ALA A 74 -3.12 8.12 18.73
C ALA A 74 -2.65 6.81 18.09
N ASP A 75 -1.84 6.05 18.82
CA ASP A 75 -1.37 4.73 18.43
C ASP A 75 -2.56 3.80 18.17
N GLY A 76 -2.46 3.01 17.10
CA GLY A 76 -3.44 2.00 16.75
C GLY A 76 -3.02 0.62 17.24
N ILE A 77 -3.99 -0.26 17.51
CA ILE A 77 -3.72 -1.69 17.77
C ILE A 77 -4.24 -2.51 16.58
N LEU A 78 -3.34 -2.99 15.73
CA LEU A 78 -3.71 -3.69 14.50
C LEU A 78 -2.65 -4.67 14.01
N GLU A 79 -3.03 -5.51 13.06
CA GLU A 79 -2.11 -6.45 12.41
C GLU A 79 -1.31 -5.71 11.33
N VAL A 80 -0.04 -5.41 11.63
CA VAL A 80 0.83 -4.55 10.79
C VAL A 80 0.93 -5.07 9.36
N SER A 81 1.11 -6.37 9.20
CA SER A 81 1.24 -7.02 7.89
C SER A 81 0.02 -6.79 6.99
N LYS A 82 -1.19 -6.80 7.55
CA LYS A 82 -2.43 -6.53 6.80
C LYS A 82 -2.49 -5.08 6.36
N LEU A 83 -2.17 -4.13 7.25
CA LEU A 83 -2.18 -2.71 6.90
C LEU A 83 -1.11 -2.40 5.85
N LEU A 84 0.13 -2.87 6.06
CA LEU A 84 1.24 -2.67 5.15
C LEU A 84 0.89 -3.17 3.74
N ARG A 85 0.28 -4.35 3.65
CA ARG A 85 -0.17 -4.90 2.36
C ARG A 85 -1.19 -4.02 1.65
N ILE A 86 -2.16 -3.49 2.38
CA ILE A 86 -3.15 -2.57 1.83
C ILE A 86 -2.46 -1.30 1.31
N LEU A 87 -1.58 -0.69 2.12
CA LEU A 87 -0.91 0.55 1.77
C LEU A 87 0.02 0.40 0.55
N VAL A 88 0.82 -0.67 0.50
CA VAL A 88 1.67 -0.99 -0.67
C VAL A 88 0.83 -1.11 -1.94
N ASN A 89 -0.32 -1.77 -1.86
CA ASN A 89 -1.22 -1.90 -3.01
C ASN A 89 -1.81 -0.56 -3.45
N LEU A 90 -2.21 0.29 -2.50
CA LEU A 90 -2.74 1.62 -2.83
C LEU A 90 -1.68 2.53 -3.46
N ILE A 91 -0.44 2.51 -2.96
CA ILE A 91 0.68 3.28 -3.51
C ILE A 91 0.99 2.79 -4.93
N ARG A 92 1.04 1.46 -5.14
CA ARG A 92 1.22 0.87 -6.46
C ARG A 92 0.12 1.26 -7.44
N ASN A 93 -1.14 1.27 -7.00
CA ASN A 93 -2.26 1.70 -7.83
C ASN A 93 -2.14 3.17 -8.23
N ALA A 94 -1.71 4.04 -7.32
CA ALA A 94 -1.45 5.43 -7.64
C ALA A 94 -0.31 5.57 -8.67
N ILE A 95 0.78 4.82 -8.51
CA ILE A 95 1.90 4.80 -9.46
C ILE A 95 1.45 4.37 -10.86
N ASN A 96 0.68 3.29 -10.95
CA ASN A 96 0.14 2.81 -12.21
C ASN A 96 -0.75 3.85 -12.89
N GLY A 97 -1.67 4.48 -12.14
CA GLY A 97 -2.51 5.56 -12.68
C GLY A 97 -1.71 6.79 -13.12
N MET A 98 -0.60 7.11 -12.45
CA MET A 98 0.30 8.18 -12.88
C MET A 98 1.00 7.83 -14.20
N ARG A 99 1.45 6.59 -14.38
CA ARG A 99 2.11 6.13 -15.63
C ARG A 99 1.25 6.27 -16.87
N GLU A 100 -0.07 6.11 -16.74
CA GLU A 100 -1.00 6.23 -17.87
C GLU A 100 -1.15 7.69 -18.37
N ILE A 101 -0.74 8.69 -17.57
CA ILE A 101 -0.97 10.12 -17.83
C ILE A 101 0.37 10.87 -17.96
N ASN A 102 0.99 10.86 -19.15
CA ASN A 102 2.32 11.46 -19.37
C ASN A 102 2.37 13.01 -19.50
N VAL A 103 1.24 13.72 -19.36
CA VAL A 103 1.14 15.15 -19.73
C VAL A 103 1.23 16.09 -18.52
N ARG A 104 1.30 15.58 -17.29
CA ARG A 104 1.26 16.40 -16.07
C ARG A 104 2.36 16.00 -15.09
N THR A 105 2.84 16.98 -14.33
CA THR A 105 3.67 16.72 -13.16
C THR A 105 2.86 15.91 -12.15
N HIS A 106 3.41 14.77 -11.74
CA HIS A 106 2.75 13.86 -10.82
C HIS A 106 3.04 14.23 -9.37
N ARG A 107 2.02 14.10 -8.51
CA ARG A 107 2.14 14.30 -7.07
C ARG A 107 1.42 13.17 -6.35
N LEU A 108 2.12 12.48 -5.47
CA LEU A 108 1.56 11.51 -4.55
C LEU A 108 1.52 12.15 -3.16
N THR A 109 0.34 12.24 -2.55
CA THR A 109 0.22 12.78 -1.19
C THR A 109 -0.26 11.70 -0.24
N LEU A 110 0.51 11.49 0.82
CA LEU A 110 0.22 10.55 1.90
C LEU A 110 -0.27 11.32 3.12
N TYR A 111 -1.46 10.97 3.58
CA TYR A 111 -2.11 11.64 4.69
C TYR A 111 -2.32 10.70 5.86
N VAL A 112 -2.01 11.21 7.05
CA VAL A 112 -2.43 10.60 8.32
C VAL A 112 -3.14 11.69 9.11
N PHE A 113 -4.42 11.47 9.41
CA PHE A 113 -5.24 12.42 10.14
C PHE A 113 -5.94 11.73 11.31
N PRO A 114 -6.18 12.47 12.41
CA PRO A 114 -7.08 11.99 13.45
C PRO A 114 -8.46 11.78 12.83
N CYS A 115 -9.10 10.65 13.13
CA CYS A 115 -10.48 10.39 12.77
C CYS A 115 -11.33 10.66 14.03
N PRO A 116 -11.93 11.85 14.17
CA PRO A 116 -12.65 12.21 15.39
C PRO A 116 -13.95 11.41 15.59
N ASP A 117 -14.50 10.77 14.55
CA ASP A 117 -15.86 10.22 14.58
C ASP A 117 -16.01 8.86 13.88
N ARG A 118 -15.24 7.84 14.28
CA ARG A 118 -15.61 6.45 13.95
C ARG A 118 -16.12 5.72 15.19
N GLU A 119 -17.44 5.56 15.28
CA GLU A 119 -18.06 4.57 16.15
C GLU A 119 -17.36 3.20 15.93
N GLY A 120 -16.76 2.64 16.99
CA GLY A 120 -16.07 1.35 16.95
C GLY A 120 -14.54 1.39 17.07
N PHE A 121 -13.91 2.57 17.10
CA PHE A 121 -12.48 2.68 17.48
C PHE A 121 -12.35 2.91 18.99
N VAL A 122 -12.02 1.84 19.73
CA VAL A 122 -11.66 1.96 21.14
C VAL A 122 -10.21 2.45 21.20
N LEU A 123 -10.02 3.71 21.59
CA LEU A 123 -8.74 4.16 22.13
C LEU A 123 -8.42 3.25 23.32
N ALA A 124 -7.34 2.47 23.23
CA ALA A 124 -6.85 1.70 24.36
C ALA A 124 -6.36 2.69 25.43
N SER A 125 -7.26 3.11 26.30
CA SER A 125 -6.94 3.91 27.49
C SER A 125 -6.06 3.06 28.41
N ARG A 126 -4.92 3.63 28.81
CA ARG A 126 -4.04 3.07 29.86
C ARG A 126 -4.69 3.11 31.23
#